data_AF-A0A0D5ZDV3-F1
#
_entry.id   AF-A0A0D5ZDV3-F1
#
_cell.length_a   1.000
_cell.length_b   1.000
_cell.length_c   1.000
_cell.angle_alpha   90.00
_cell.angle_beta   90.00
_cell.angle_gamma   90.00
#
_symmetry.space_group_name_H-M   'P 1'
#
loop_
_entity.id
_entity.type
_entity.pdbx_description
1 polymer ?
#
loop_
_entity_poly.entity_id
_entity_poly.type
_entity_poly.pdbx_seq_one_letter_code
_entity_poly.pdbx_strand_id
1 'polypeptide(L)'
;MTEYQAKVAQWKVDAVEELKKEIESHPVVAIVDITGIGNQQLQNIRRDLKGKVNLRVVRRRLFLNALEKVKRENIQSLKDYSDGQIALLTSEKDPKTIYDMLFNTRQDSPAKGGELAPMDIVVEEAVTGFPPGPMISEFQKVGLKTAIEKGKIVIKGETVLVKEGEPIPRDKAKILEKLDIKPINVGLDIIGAYSDGIIFTKNVLSVKLEDILGDIGKAFSEAKGVALETMFIVPEVLPDLLFKAKIQAEQLALESGYMDESNIELFILKAIREATALSGTLGGEEEASEEAEEEPEQEEKKEEGNVDENISEGLGSLFG
;
A
#
# COMPACT_ATOMS: atom_id res chain seq x y z
N MET A 1 -56.38 7.10 29.01
CA MET A 1 -55.12 7.79 28.67
C MET A 1 -55.20 8.15 27.20
N THR A 2 -55.48 9.41 26.90
CA THR A 2 -55.48 9.93 25.53
C THR A 2 -54.03 10.02 25.06
N GLU A 3 -53.62 9.12 24.17
CA GLU A 3 -52.32 9.22 23.49
C GLU A 3 -52.26 10.54 22.74
N TYR A 4 -51.40 11.44 23.22
CA TYR A 4 -51.04 12.66 22.51
C TYR A 4 -50.23 12.27 21.26
N GLN A 5 -50.91 12.09 20.13
CA GLN A 5 -50.23 11.93 18.84
C GLN A 5 -49.63 13.29 18.45
N ALA A 6 -48.30 13.40 18.63
CA ALA A 6 -47.56 14.56 18.20
C ALA A 6 -47.75 14.78 16.70
N LYS A 7 -48.26 15.96 16.32
CA LYS A 7 -48.47 16.35 14.92
C LYS A 7 -47.12 16.34 14.20
N VAL A 8 -46.91 15.34 13.34
CA VAL A 8 -45.66 15.19 12.58
C VAL A 8 -45.57 16.33 11.57
N ALA A 9 -44.40 16.96 11.48
CA ALA A 9 -44.16 18.03 10.51
C ALA A 9 -44.19 17.47 9.08
N GLN A 10 -44.91 18.16 8.18
CA GLN A 10 -45.16 17.69 6.82
C GLN A 10 -43.86 17.36 6.05
N TRP A 11 -42.86 18.23 6.14
CA TRP A 11 -41.56 18.03 5.47
C TRP A 11 -40.86 16.71 5.84
N LYS A 12 -41.12 16.14 7.04
CA LYS A 12 -40.54 14.85 7.43
C LYS A 12 -41.24 13.69 6.72
N VAL A 13 -42.55 13.80 6.50
CA VAL A 13 -43.33 12.82 5.77
C VAL A 13 -42.89 12.83 4.30
N ASP A 14 -42.84 14.02 3.71
CA ASP A 14 -42.42 14.22 2.32
C ASP A 14 -40.99 13.69 2.11
N ALA A 15 -40.05 14.00 3.02
CA ALA A 15 -38.67 13.50 2.94
C ALA A 15 -38.59 11.96 2.99
N VAL A 16 -39.40 11.29 3.81
CA VAL A 16 -39.42 9.83 3.88
C VAL A 16 -40.00 9.23 2.59
N GLU A 17 -41.01 9.87 2.00
CA GLU A 17 -41.59 9.44 0.72
C GLU A 17 -40.62 9.63 -0.45
N GLU A 18 -39.88 10.73 -0.50
CA GLU A 18 -38.83 10.95 -1.50
C GLU A 18 -37.71 9.91 -1.39
N LEU A 19 -37.22 9.65 -0.17
CA LEU A 19 -36.19 8.62 0.05
C LEU A 19 -36.67 7.23 -0.36
N LYS A 20 -37.93 6.91 -0.05
CA LYS A 20 -38.53 5.66 -0.52
C LYS A 20 -38.49 5.56 -2.05
N LYS A 21 -38.89 6.61 -2.76
CA LYS A 21 -38.87 6.65 -4.24
C LYS A 21 -37.44 6.55 -4.80
N GLU A 22 -36.45 7.19 -4.16
CA GLU A 22 -35.04 7.10 -4.58
C GLU A 22 -34.49 5.69 -4.42
N ILE A 23 -34.78 5.04 -3.28
CA ILE A 23 -34.37 3.66 -2.99
C ILE A 23 -35.06 2.67 -3.94
N GLU A 24 -36.34 2.88 -4.26
CA GLU A 24 -37.10 1.99 -5.16
C GLU A 24 -36.75 2.18 -6.64
N SER A 25 -36.29 3.36 -7.05
CA SER A 25 -35.99 3.67 -8.45
C SER A 25 -34.62 3.14 -8.92
N HIS A 26 -33.64 3.01 -8.03
CA HIS A 26 -32.30 2.58 -8.40
C HIS A 26 -32.03 1.14 -7.95
N PRO A 27 -31.28 0.33 -8.72
CA PRO A 27 -30.92 -1.03 -8.31
C PRO A 27 -29.95 -1.01 -7.14
N VAL A 28 -28.95 -0.13 -7.17
CA VAL A 28 -27.89 -0.06 -6.15
C VAL A 28 -28.11 1.10 -5.20
N VAL A 29 -28.04 0.78 -3.91
CA VAL A 29 -28.25 1.73 -2.81
C VAL A 29 -27.11 1.58 -1.81
N ALA A 30 -26.30 2.62 -1.63
CA ALA A 30 -25.18 2.61 -0.71
C ALA A 30 -25.31 3.68 0.39
N ILE A 31 -24.79 3.33 1.55
CA ILE A 31 -24.60 4.22 2.69
C ILE A 31 -23.14 4.62 2.72
N VAL A 32 -22.91 5.93 2.79
CA VAL A 32 -21.59 6.53 2.76
C VAL A 32 -21.40 7.40 3.99
N ASP A 33 -20.24 7.31 4.64
CA ASP A 33 -19.83 8.21 5.70
C ASP A 33 -19.33 9.53 5.11
N ILE A 34 -19.83 10.63 5.67
CA ILE A 34 -19.43 12.01 5.30
C ILE A 34 -18.74 12.75 6.46
N THR A 35 -18.38 12.03 7.52
CA THR A 35 -17.75 12.62 8.70
C THR A 35 -16.43 13.32 8.33
N GLY A 36 -16.26 14.56 8.78
CA GLY A 36 -15.05 15.35 8.53
C GLY A 36 -15.00 16.06 7.17
N ILE A 37 -15.94 15.80 6.26
CA ILE A 37 -15.98 16.44 4.94
C ILE A 37 -16.54 17.86 5.04
N GLY A 38 -15.76 18.86 4.59
CA GLY A 38 -16.21 20.24 4.51
C GLY A 38 -17.25 20.46 3.42
N ASN A 39 -18.07 21.52 3.55
CA ASN A 39 -19.12 21.84 2.57
C ASN A 39 -18.56 22.04 1.15
N GLN A 40 -17.42 22.73 1.01
CA GLN A 40 -16.79 22.96 -0.30
C GLN A 40 -16.31 21.65 -0.95
N GLN A 41 -15.73 20.76 -0.16
CA GLN A 41 -15.28 19.44 -0.62
C GLN A 41 -16.48 18.59 -1.06
N LEU A 42 -17.55 18.54 -0.26
CA LEU A 42 -18.77 17.82 -0.62
C LEU A 42 -19.41 18.36 -1.91
N GLN A 43 -19.36 19.68 -2.13
CA GLN A 43 -19.84 20.29 -3.38
C GLN A 43 -18.97 19.92 -4.59
N ASN A 44 -17.65 19.88 -4.43
CA ASN A 44 -16.73 19.44 -5.48
C ASN A 44 -17.00 17.97 -5.84
N ILE A 45 -17.07 17.09 -4.82
CA ILE A 45 -17.37 15.67 -5.00
C ILE A 45 -18.74 15.48 -5.71
N ARG A 46 -19.77 16.24 -5.32
CA ARG A 46 -21.07 16.21 -6.01
C ARG A 46 -21.00 16.66 -7.46
N ARG A 47 -20.11 17.60 -7.81
CA ARG A 47 -19.91 18.06 -9.18
C ARG A 47 -19.25 16.96 -10.02
N ASP A 48 -18.27 16.28 -9.45
CA ASP A 48 -17.50 15.22 -10.13
C ASP A 48 -18.35 13.95 -10.34
N LEU A 49 -19.26 13.67 -9.41
CA LEU A 49 -20.19 12.53 -9.46
C LEU A 49 -21.50 12.84 -10.21
N LYS A 50 -21.69 14.08 -10.68
CA LYS A 50 -22.92 14.50 -11.34
C LYS A 50 -23.21 13.64 -12.58
N GLY A 51 -24.44 13.12 -12.66
CA GLY A 51 -24.90 12.28 -13.78
C GLY A 51 -24.46 10.81 -13.71
N LYS A 52 -23.61 10.43 -12.75
CA LYS A 52 -23.22 9.03 -12.52
C LYS A 52 -23.90 8.47 -11.26
N VAL A 53 -24.03 9.31 -10.25
CA VAL A 53 -24.46 8.91 -8.91
C VAL A 53 -25.27 10.04 -8.30
N ASN A 54 -26.35 9.69 -7.60
CA ASN A 54 -27.14 10.62 -6.81
C ASN A 54 -26.71 10.54 -5.35
N LEU A 55 -26.18 11.66 -4.80
CA LEU A 55 -25.71 11.75 -3.43
C LEU A 55 -26.59 12.70 -2.61
N ARG A 56 -27.31 12.14 -1.63
CA ARG A 56 -28.22 12.88 -0.75
C ARG A 56 -27.84 12.69 0.71
N VAL A 57 -27.61 13.78 1.44
CA VAL A 57 -27.37 13.70 2.89
C VAL A 57 -28.69 13.46 3.59
N VAL A 58 -28.71 12.50 4.52
CA VAL A 58 -29.94 12.05 5.17
C VAL A 58 -29.82 12.07 6.69
N ARG A 59 -30.94 12.35 7.36
CA ARG A 59 -31.04 12.13 8.80
C ARG A 59 -31.28 10.65 9.05
N ARG A 60 -30.42 10.02 9.86
CA ARG A 60 -30.51 8.60 10.23
C ARG A 60 -31.94 8.13 10.53
N ARG A 61 -32.65 8.82 11.43
CA ARG A 61 -34.03 8.43 11.80
C ARG A 61 -35.02 8.43 10.61
N LEU A 62 -34.89 9.37 9.68
CA LEU A 62 -35.76 9.42 8.50
C LEU A 62 -35.41 8.32 7.50
N PHE A 63 -34.11 8.04 7.35
CA PHE A 63 -33.63 6.96 6.51
C PHE A 63 -34.07 5.58 7.03
N LEU A 64 -33.94 5.31 8.33
CA LEU A 64 -34.43 4.07 8.96
C LEU A 64 -35.94 3.86 8.72
N ASN A 65 -36.73 4.92 8.89
CA ASN A 65 -38.17 4.87 8.62
C ASN A 65 -38.49 4.66 7.13
N ALA A 66 -37.65 5.16 6.22
CA ALA A 66 -37.81 4.93 4.79
C ALA A 66 -37.53 3.45 4.45
N LEU A 67 -36.44 2.88 4.99
CA LEU A 67 -36.08 1.47 4.80
C LEU A 67 -37.17 0.49 5.27
N GLU A 68 -37.88 0.81 6.36
CA GLU A 68 -39.00 -0.02 6.85
C GLU A 68 -40.20 -0.04 5.91
N LYS A 69 -40.39 1.04 5.15
CA LYS A 69 -41.51 1.18 4.21
C LYS A 69 -41.19 0.63 2.81
N VAL A 70 -39.92 0.34 2.53
CA VAL A 70 -39.46 -0.25 1.27
C VAL A 70 -39.62 -1.77 1.34
N LYS A 71 -40.31 -2.33 0.35
CA LYS A 71 -40.51 -3.78 0.23
C LYS A 71 -39.49 -4.38 -0.73
N ARG A 72 -38.21 -4.40 -0.32
CA ARG A 72 -37.13 -5.11 -1.02
C ARG A 72 -36.55 -6.16 -0.09
N GLU A 73 -36.09 -7.27 -0.67
CA GLU A 73 -35.48 -8.36 0.08
C GLU A 73 -34.22 -7.87 0.80
N ASN A 74 -34.06 -8.24 2.08
CA ASN A 74 -32.86 -8.00 2.89
C ASN A 74 -32.34 -6.54 3.02
N ILE A 75 -33.08 -5.54 2.52
CA ILE A 75 -32.65 -4.13 2.57
C ILE A 75 -32.62 -3.57 3.99
N GLN A 76 -33.36 -4.19 4.92
CA GLN A 76 -33.41 -3.79 6.32
C GLN A 76 -32.08 -4.01 7.04
N SER A 77 -31.24 -4.92 6.54
CA SER A 77 -29.92 -5.20 7.11
C SER A 77 -28.94 -4.02 6.92
N LEU A 78 -29.25 -3.05 6.04
CA LEU A 78 -28.51 -1.78 5.95
C LEU A 78 -28.64 -0.90 7.20
N LYS A 79 -29.64 -1.15 8.06
CA LYS A 79 -29.83 -0.37 9.30
C LYS A 79 -28.64 -0.48 10.25
N ASP A 80 -28.00 -1.66 10.28
CA ASP A 80 -26.89 -1.95 11.18
C ASP A 80 -25.62 -1.17 10.80
N TYR A 81 -25.52 -0.70 9.55
CA TYR A 81 -24.40 0.06 9.01
C TYR A 81 -24.66 1.57 8.97
N SER A 82 -25.73 2.06 9.62
CA SER A 82 -26.20 3.45 9.52
C SER A 82 -25.70 4.39 10.63
N ASP A 83 -24.57 4.09 11.26
CA ASP A 83 -24.01 4.90 12.34
C ASP A 83 -23.28 6.16 11.83
N GLY A 84 -23.31 7.23 12.63
CA GLY A 84 -22.60 8.48 12.33
C GLY A 84 -23.32 9.44 11.36
N GLN A 85 -22.52 10.23 10.64
CA GLN A 85 -23.00 11.19 9.64
C GLN A 85 -23.09 10.50 8.28
N ILE A 86 -24.30 10.15 7.87
CA ILE A 86 -24.52 9.33 6.67
C ILE A 86 -25.08 10.13 5.49
N ALA A 87 -24.67 9.72 4.30
CA ALA A 87 -25.30 10.09 3.04
C ALA A 87 -25.80 8.84 2.31
N LEU A 88 -26.97 8.98 1.69
CA LEU A 88 -27.53 8.01 0.76
C LEU A 88 -26.91 8.24 -0.61
N LEU A 89 -26.43 7.17 -1.21
CA LEU A 89 -25.90 7.12 -2.55
C LEU A 89 -26.73 6.14 -3.36
N THR A 90 -27.34 6.61 -4.44
CA THR A 90 -28.06 5.73 -5.39
C THR A 90 -27.45 5.82 -6.78
N SER A 91 -27.37 4.69 -7.45
CA SER A 91 -26.84 4.59 -8.82
C SER A 91 -27.38 3.35 -9.52
N GLU A 92 -27.27 3.36 -10.85
CA GLU A 92 -27.57 2.21 -11.72
C GLU A 92 -26.35 1.31 -11.93
N LYS A 93 -25.16 1.73 -11.49
CA LYS A 93 -23.90 1.01 -11.71
C LYS A 93 -23.61 -0.01 -10.61
N ASP A 94 -22.71 -0.95 -10.92
CA ASP A 94 -22.31 -2.00 -9.98
C ASP A 94 -21.64 -1.43 -8.71
N PRO A 95 -21.86 -2.05 -7.53
CA PRO A 95 -21.28 -1.59 -6.25
C PRO A 95 -19.77 -1.40 -6.27
N LYS A 96 -19.02 -2.29 -6.95
CA LYS A 96 -17.56 -2.19 -7.07
C LYS A 96 -17.13 -0.96 -7.86
N THR A 97 -17.79 -0.70 -8.99
CA THR A 97 -17.49 0.49 -9.80
C THR A 97 -17.79 1.78 -9.05
N ILE A 98 -18.82 1.80 -8.20
CA ILE A 98 -19.12 2.94 -7.32
C ILE A 98 -18.01 3.12 -6.29
N TYR A 99 -17.56 2.03 -5.65
CA TYR A 99 -16.45 2.07 -4.71
C TYR A 99 -15.19 2.67 -5.34
N ASP A 100 -14.80 2.17 -6.52
CA ASP A 100 -13.62 2.67 -7.24
C ASP A 100 -13.78 4.14 -7.64
N MET A 101 -14.98 4.55 -8.07
CA MET A 101 -15.25 5.97 -8.38
C MET A 101 -15.11 6.87 -7.15
N LEU A 102 -15.64 6.45 -6.00
CA LEU A 102 -15.53 7.23 -4.77
C LEU A 102 -14.09 7.29 -4.26
N PHE A 103 -13.36 6.18 -4.36
CA PHE A 103 -11.95 6.10 -3.99
C PHE A 103 -11.09 7.03 -4.85
N ASN A 104 -11.36 7.10 -6.16
CA ASN A 104 -10.63 7.98 -7.08
C ASN A 104 -11.03 9.46 -6.97
N THR A 105 -12.19 9.77 -6.37
CA THR A 105 -12.66 11.16 -6.17
C THR A 105 -12.15 11.76 -4.86
N ARG A 106 -11.30 11.02 -4.11
CA ARG A 106 -10.68 11.52 -2.89
C ARG A 106 -9.78 12.70 -3.20
N GLN A 107 -9.82 13.70 -2.33
CA GLN A 107 -9.03 14.91 -2.47
C GLN A 107 -8.16 15.10 -1.23
N ASP A 108 -6.91 15.46 -1.47
CA ASP A 108 -5.98 15.82 -0.41
C ASP A 108 -6.45 17.10 0.26
N SER A 109 -6.53 17.07 1.58
CA SER A 109 -6.96 18.17 2.41
C SER A 109 -5.84 18.56 3.39
N PRO A 110 -5.67 19.87 3.66
CA PRO A 110 -4.81 20.29 4.76
C PRO A 110 -5.38 19.76 6.08
N ALA A 111 -4.46 19.38 6.98
CA ALA A 111 -4.81 18.93 8.32
C ALA A 111 -5.33 20.09 9.16
N LYS A 112 -6.40 19.87 9.94
CA LYS A 112 -6.83 20.83 10.96
C LYS A 112 -6.28 20.43 12.32
N GLY A 113 -5.99 21.44 13.15
CA GLY A 113 -5.47 21.17 14.48
C GLY A 113 -6.49 20.44 15.36
N GLY A 114 -6.07 19.30 15.92
CA GLY A 114 -6.89 18.41 16.74
C GLY A 114 -7.47 17.20 15.99
N GLU A 115 -7.27 17.09 14.67
CA GLU A 115 -7.60 15.87 13.92
C GLU A 115 -6.53 14.78 14.14
N LEU A 116 -6.94 13.52 14.04
CA LEU A 116 -6.03 12.37 14.13
C LEU A 116 -5.31 12.18 12.79
N ALA A 117 -4.00 11.94 12.84
CA ALA A 117 -3.22 11.65 11.64
C ALA A 117 -3.59 10.26 11.08
N PRO A 118 -4.06 10.16 9.81
CA PRO A 118 -4.41 8.87 9.20
C PRO A 118 -3.20 8.05 8.76
N MET A 119 -2.03 8.68 8.65
CA MET A 119 -0.74 8.07 8.31
C MET A 119 0.37 8.93 8.93
N ASP A 120 1.60 8.41 8.96
CA ASP A 120 2.78 9.17 9.37
C ASP A 120 2.97 10.40 8.48
N ILE A 121 2.99 11.59 9.10
CA ILE A 121 3.15 12.86 8.39
C ILE A 121 4.63 13.17 8.31
N VAL A 122 5.21 12.85 7.16
CA VAL A 122 6.62 13.09 6.83
C VAL A 122 6.76 14.40 6.05
N VAL A 123 7.79 15.17 6.38
CA VAL A 123 8.22 16.31 5.57
C VAL A 123 9.60 16.00 4.99
N GLU A 124 9.67 15.99 3.66
CA GLU A 124 10.89 15.74 2.90
C GLU A 124 11.80 16.98 2.84
N GLU A 125 13.05 16.77 2.43
CA GLU A 125 13.99 17.85 2.17
C GLU A 125 13.53 18.69 0.97
N ALA A 126 13.18 19.95 1.23
CA ALA A 126 12.68 20.86 0.23
C ALA A 126 13.18 22.30 0.45
N VAL A 127 13.50 22.96 -0.67
CA VAL A 127 13.78 24.41 -0.68
C VAL A 127 12.44 25.14 -0.64
N THR A 128 12.15 25.80 0.49
CA THR A 128 10.89 26.53 0.62
C THR A 128 10.96 27.87 -0.14
N GLY A 129 9.81 28.38 -0.57
CA GLY A 129 9.68 29.68 -1.23
C GLY A 129 9.75 30.89 -0.29
N PHE A 130 9.94 30.68 1.01
CA PHE A 130 9.80 31.73 2.02
C PHE A 130 11.11 32.49 2.28
N PRO A 131 11.07 33.83 2.40
CA PRO A 131 12.24 34.63 2.76
C PRO A 131 12.66 34.40 4.23
N PRO A 132 13.94 34.63 4.58
CA PRO A 132 14.42 34.54 5.96
C PRO A 132 13.69 35.57 6.83
N GLY A 133 13.12 35.12 7.93
CA GLY A 133 12.28 35.93 8.80
C GLY A 133 11.74 35.13 9.99
N PRO A 134 10.70 35.60 10.69
CA PRO A 134 10.16 34.91 11.88
C PRO A 134 9.65 33.49 11.59
N MET A 135 9.40 33.19 10.31
CA MET A 135 9.05 31.85 9.80
C MET A 135 10.10 30.79 10.15
N ILE A 136 11.40 31.12 10.19
CA ILE A 136 12.43 30.14 10.54
C ILE A 136 12.26 29.63 11.98
N SER A 137 11.88 30.54 12.88
CA SER A 137 11.60 30.23 14.27
C SER A 137 10.32 29.39 14.42
N GLU A 138 9.33 29.57 13.54
CA GLU A 138 8.13 28.72 13.52
C GLU A 138 8.46 27.29 13.07
N PHE A 139 9.23 27.13 11.99
CA PHE A 139 9.65 25.80 11.51
C PHE A 139 10.49 25.04 12.56
N GLN A 140 11.43 25.72 13.21
CA GLN A 140 12.24 25.13 14.28
C GLN A 140 11.41 24.72 15.50
N LYS A 141 10.38 25.51 15.88
CA LYS A 141 9.47 25.17 17.00
C LYS A 141 8.69 23.88 16.76
N VAL A 142 8.36 23.59 15.50
CA VAL A 142 7.63 22.37 15.13
C VAL A 142 8.55 21.16 14.96
N GLY A 143 9.86 21.36 15.08
CA GLY A 143 10.87 20.30 15.05
C GLY A 143 11.50 20.07 13.67
N LEU A 144 11.28 20.96 12.70
CA LEU A 144 11.93 20.88 11.40
C LEU A 144 13.35 21.45 11.49
N LYS A 145 14.33 20.70 10.96
CA LYS A 145 15.70 21.17 10.81
C LYS A 145 15.74 22.11 9.60
N THR A 146 15.83 23.41 9.80
CA THR A 146 15.86 24.38 8.69
C THR A 146 17.15 25.19 8.66
N ALA A 147 17.64 25.50 7.46
CA ALA A 147 18.77 26.41 7.24
C ALA A 147 18.42 27.50 6.22
N ILE A 148 19.25 28.54 6.14
CA ILE A 148 19.10 29.60 5.15
C ILE A 148 20.10 29.33 4.03
N GLU A 149 19.60 29.15 2.80
CA GLU A 149 20.44 28.99 1.61
C GLU A 149 19.93 29.91 0.51
N LYS A 150 20.84 30.67 -0.12
CA LYS A 150 20.53 31.61 -1.20
C LYS A 150 19.36 32.56 -0.90
N GLY A 151 19.24 33.00 0.36
CA GLY A 151 18.18 33.92 0.80
C GLY A 151 16.78 33.29 0.91
N LYS A 152 16.68 31.96 1.00
CA LYS A 152 15.44 31.22 1.25
C LYS A 152 15.63 30.21 2.38
N ILE A 153 14.53 29.79 3.02
CA ILE A 153 14.55 28.76 4.06
C ILE A 153 14.54 27.37 3.38
N VAL A 154 15.44 26.47 3.77
CA VAL A 154 15.54 25.09 3.27
C VAL A 154 15.33 24.12 4.44
N ILE A 155 14.54 23.07 4.25
CA ILE A 155 14.36 21.99 5.21
C ILE A 155 15.45 20.96 4.97
N LYS A 156 16.30 20.72 5.98
CA LYS A 156 17.44 19.80 5.93
C LYS A 156 17.03 18.43 6.48
N GLY A 157 16.92 17.46 5.59
CA GLY A 157 16.63 16.06 5.90
C GLY A 157 15.17 15.79 6.25
N GLU A 158 14.77 14.56 5.98
CA GLU A 158 13.44 14.02 6.25
C GLU A 158 13.14 14.00 7.75
N THR A 159 11.98 14.52 8.15
CA THR A 159 11.54 14.51 9.56
C THR A 159 10.07 14.12 9.67
N VAL A 160 9.78 13.14 10.53
CA VAL A 160 8.41 12.74 10.90
C VAL A 160 7.85 13.76 11.89
N LEU A 161 6.81 14.51 11.49
CA LEU A 161 6.20 15.52 12.34
C LEU A 161 5.17 14.95 13.30
N VAL A 162 4.32 14.03 12.84
CA VAL A 162 3.25 13.40 13.62
C VAL A 162 3.16 11.95 13.18
N LYS A 163 3.07 11.04 14.16
CA LYS A 163 2.86 9.61 13.87
C LYS A 163 1.39 9.31 13.60
N GLU A 164 1.14 8.22 12.89
CA GLU A 164 -0.20 7.68 12.67
C GLU A 164 -0.95 7.53 14.00
N GLY A 165 -2.20 8.00 14.02
CA GLY A 165 -3.08 7.94 15.18
C GLY A 165 -2.85 9.03 16.24
N GLU A 166 -1.83 9.89 16.11
CA GLU A 166 -1.63 11.01 17.02
C GLU A 166 -2.45 12.25 16.63
N PRO A 167 -2.93 13.05 17.60
CA PRO A 167 -3.63 14.29 17.32
C PRO A 167 -2.66 15.35 16.81
N ILE A 168 -2.96 15.94 15.64
CA ILE A 168 -2.11 16.94 15.00
C ILE A 168 -2.22 18.26 15.77
N PRO A 169 -1.14 18.77 16.39
CA PRO A 169 -1.17 20.06 17.08
C PRO A 169 -1.43 21.20 16.10
N ARG A 170 -2.10 22.26 16.57
CA ARG A 170 -2.46 23.44 15.74
C ARG A 170 -1.25 24.10 15.08
N ASP A 171 -0.10 24.13 15.76
CA ASP A 171 1.12 24.74 15.23
C ASP A 171 1.73 23.91 14.09
N LYS A 172 1.67 22.58 14.19
CA LYS A 172 2.12 21.67 13.12
C LYS A 172 1.19 21.76 11.90
N ALA A 173 -0.12 21.78 12.13
CA ALA A 173 -1.13 21.93 11.07
C ALA A 173 -0.94 23.20 10.23
N LYS A 174 -0.71 24.35 10.86
CA LYS A 174 -0.45 25.62 10.17
C LYS A 174 0.79 25.57 9.28
N ILE A 175 1.83 24.87 9.72
CA ILE A 175 3.07 24.74 8.96
C ILE A 175 2.86 23.82 7.76
N LEU A 176 2.16 22.69 7.95
CA LEU A 176 1.80 21.79 6.85
C LEU A 176 0.99 22.51 5.77
N GLU A 177 0.00 23.32 6.17
CA GLU A 177 -0.78 24.16 5.25
C GLU A 177 0.10 25.16 4.48
N LYS A 178 1.06 25.81 5.14
CA LYS A 178 2.00 26.74 4.48
C LYS A 178 2.98 26.03 3.53
N LEU A 179 3.33 24.77 3.79
CA LEU A 179 4.19 23.96 2.94
C LEU A 179 3.42 23.28 1.80
N ASP A 180 2.12 23.53 1.67
CA ASP A 180 1.21 22.84 0.74
C ASP A 180 1.18 21.31 0.90
N ILE A 181 1.56 20.81 2.09
CA ILE A 181 1.51 19.38 2.42
C ILE A 181 0.13 19.06 2.98
N LYS A 182 -0.59 18.16 2.31
CA LYS A 182 -1.98 17.80 2.60
C LYS A 182 -2.10 16.32 2.99
N PRO A 183 -1.83 15.97 4.26
CA PRO A 183 -1.68 14.58 4.68
C PRO A 183 -3.02 13.84 4.85
N ILE A 184 -4.15 14.55 4.82
CA ILE A 184 -5.47 13.94 5.04
C ILE A 184 -6.15 13.72 3.69
N ASN A 185 -6.38 12.46 3.36
CA ASN A 185 -7.23 12.07 2.25
C ASN A 185 -8.70 12.19 2.66
N VAL A 186 -9.38 13.24 2.21
CA VAL A 186 -10.81 13.42 2.48
C VAL A 186 -11.62 12.76 1.36
N GLY A 187 -12.42 11.78 1.74
CA GLY A 187 -13.13 10.90 0.83
C GLY A 187 -14.49 10.50 1.34
N LEU A 188 -15.35 10.12 0.39
CA LEU A 188 -16.60 9.43 0.69
C LEU A 188 -16.31 7.95 0.93
N ASP A 189 -16.55 7.48 2.15
CA ASP A 189 -16.29 6.09 2.52
C ASP A 189 -17.58 5.28 2.50
N ILE A 190 -17.65 4.27 1.64
CA ILE A 190 -18.80 3.33 1.64
C ILE A 190 -18.75 2.50 2.91
N ILE A 191 -19.83 2.55 3.70
CA ILE A 191 -20.01 1.68 4.86
C ILE A 191 -20.66 0.36 4.41
N GLY A 192 -21.71 0.46 3.60
CA GLY A 192 -22.41 -0.69 3.02
C GLY A 192 -23.16 -0.33 1.74
N ALA A 193 -23.12 -1.22 0.75
CA ALA A 193 -23.84 -1.10 -0.51
C ALA A 193 -24.78 -2.30 -0.70
N TYR A 194 -26.03 -2.05 -1.05
CA TYR A 194 -27.03 -3.06 -1.38
C TYR A 194 -27.17 -3.19 -2.89
N SER A 195 -27.10 -4.43 -3.38
CA SER A 195 -27.49 -4.81 -4.76
C SER A 195 -28.12 -6.19 -4.71
N ASP A 196 -29.27 -6.36 -5.36
CA ASP A 196 -29.91 -7.66 -5.61
C ASP A 196 -30.03 -8.58 -4.38
N GLY A 197 -30.41 -8.03 -3.23
CA GLY A 197 -30.61 -8.79 -1.98
C GLY A 197 -29.34 -9.02 -1.16
N ILE A 198 -28.17 -8.62 -1.66
CA ILE A 198 -26.87 -8.78 -1.02
C ILE A 198 -26.35 -7.43 -0.53
N ILE A 199 -25.75 -7.43 0.66
CA ILE A 199 -25.05 -6.28 1.22
C ILE A 199 -23.55 -6.49 1.09
N PHE A 200 -22.91 -5.57 0.38
CA PHE A 200 -21.46 -5.48 0.23
C PHE A 200 -20.92 -4.48 1.25
N THR A 201 -20.02 -4.93 2.10
CA THR A 201 -19.28 -4.06 3.02
C THR A 201 -18.02 -3.52 2.35
N LYS A 202 -17.42 -2.47 2.94
CA LYS A 202 -16.15 -1.87 2.48
C LYS A 202 -15.08 -2.92 2.18
N ASN A 203 -14.89 -3.88 3.09
CA ASN A 203 -13.83 -4.89 3.00
C ASN A 203 -13.99 -5.81 1.78
N VAL A 204 -15.24 -6.12 1.40
CA VAL A 204 -15.52 -6.96 0.23
C VAL A 204 -15.32 -6.16 -1.06
N LEU A 205 -15.67 -4.87 -1.05
CA LEU A 205 -15.52 -3.99 -2.21
C LEU A 205 -14.06 -3.58 -2.44
N SER A 206 -13.24 -3.51 -1.38
CA SER A 206 -11.84 -3.08 -1.46
C SER A 206 -10.88 -4.11 -2.04
N VAL A 207 -11.32 -5.34 -2.30
CA VAL A 207 -10.45 -6.43 -2.79
C VAL A 207 -9.99 -6.13 -4.22
N LYS A 208 -8.68 -6.01 -4.39
CA LYS A 208 -8.04 -5.84 -5.69
C LYS A 208 -7.67 -7.17 -6.32
N LEU A 209 -7.41 -7.15 -7.62
CA LEU A 209 -7.04 -8.37 -8.34
C LEU A 209 -5.66 -8.86 -7.90
N GLU A 210 -4.75 -7.93 -7.60
CA GLU A 210 -3.39 -8.22 -7.14
C GLU A 210 -3.40 -8.97 -5.81
N ASP A 211 -4.30 -8.59 -4.90
CA ASP A 211 -4.45 -9.25 -3.60
C ASP A 211 -4.90 -10.71 -3.79
N ILE A 212 -5.87 -10.95 -4.69
CA ILE A 212 -6.37 -12.30 -5.01
C ILE A 212 -5.26 -13.15 -5.62
N LEU A 213 -4.49 -12.61 -6.56
CA LEU A 213 -3.36 -13.33 -7.16
C LEU A 213 -2.27 -13.64 -6.12
N GLY A 214 -2.00 -12.70 -5.22
CA GLY A 214 -1.08 -12.90 -4.11
C GLY A 214 -1.55 -14.01 -3.17
N ASP A 215 -2.83 -14.04 -2.81
CA ASP A 215 -3.40 -15.05 -1.92
C ASP A 215 -3.42 -16.44 -2.57
N ILE A 216 -3.72 -16.54 -3.87
CA ILE A 216 -3.62 -17.80 -4.62
C ILE A 216 -2.16 -18.29 -4.66
N GLY A 217 -1.21 -17.39 -4.92
CA GLY A 217 0.22 -17.72 -4.93
C GLY A 217 0.73 -18.19 -3.57
N LYS A 218 0.30 -17.55 -2.48
CA LYS A 218 0.58 -17.98 -1.11
C LYS A 218 -0.03 -19.35 -0.81
N ALA A 219 -1.32 -19.53 -1.09
CA ALA A 219 -2.01 -20.80 -0.88
C ALA A 219 -1.36 -21.95 -1.64
N PHE A 220 -0.93 -21.71 -2.88
CA PHE A 220 -0.17 -22.70 -3.66
C PHE A 220 1.18 -23.03 -3.01
N SER A 221 1.93 -22.01 -2.59
CA SER A 221 3.25 -22.20 -1.95
C SER A 221 3.15 -22.95 -0.63
N GLU A 222 2.13 -22.63 0.18
CA GLU A 222 1.83 -23.33 1.44
C GLU A 222 1.40 -24.77 1.20
N ALA A 223 0.48 -25.00 0.25
CA ALA A 223 0.05 -26.35 -0.13
C ALA A 223 1.22 -27.19 -0.65
N LYS A 224 2.10 -26.58 -1.46
CA LYS A 224 3.33 -27.21 -1.94
C LYS A 224 4.26 -27.56 -0.78
N GLY A 225 4.44 -26.66 0.19
CA GLY A 225 5.21 -26.93 1.41
C GLY A 225 4.68 -28.13 2.19
N VAL A 226 3.35 -28.22 2.39
CA VAL A 226 2.71 -29.37 3.05
C VAL A 226 2.91 -30.65 2.24
N ALA A 227 2.78 -30.60 0.91
CA ALA A 227 3.00 -31.75 0.03
C ALA A 227 4.46 -32.26 0.10
N LEU A 228 5.44 -31.34 0.17
CA LEU A 228 6.86 -31.66 0.31
C LEU A 228 7.17 -32.38 1.63
N GLU A 229 6.59 -31.93 2.74
CA GLU A 229 6.83 -32.54 4.05
C GLU A 229 6.08 -33.86 4.24
N THR A 230 4.89 -34.00 3.66
CA THR A 230 4.11 -35.24 3.69
C THR A 230 4.55 -36.28 2.65
N MET A 231 5.53 -35.94 1.80
CA MET A 231 5.94 -36.74 0.64
C MET A 231 4.76 -37.10 -0.28
N PHE A 232 3.83 -36.18 -0.45
CA PHE A 232 2.70 -36.36 -1.34
C PHE A 232 3.15 -36.21 -2.79
N ILE A 233 3.15 -37.32 -3.53
CA ILE A 233 3.75 -37.40 -4.87
C ILE A 233 2.79 -36.83 -5.91
N VAL A 234 3.11 -35.63 -6.40
CA VAL A 234 2.38 -34.91 -7.46
C VAL A 234 3.43 -34.34 -8.44
N PRO A 235 3.16 -34.28 -9.76
CA PRO A 235 4.15 -33.83 -10.75
C PRO A 235 4.80 -32.47 -10.46
N GLU A 236 4.06 -31.54 -9.84
CA GLU A 236 4.52 -30.18 -9.50
C GLU A 236 5.53 -30.15 -8.33
N VAL A 237 5.53 -31.20 -7.51
CA VAL A 237 6.33 -31.32 -6.28
C VAL A 237 7.47 -32.33 -6.45
N LEU A 238 7.34 -33.25 -7.41
CA LEU A 238 8.29 -34.32 -7.67
C LEU A 238 9.74 -33.83 -7.92
N PRO A 239 10.00 -32.79 -8.73
CA PRO A 239 11.37 -32.30 -8.95
C PRO A 239 12.03 -31.86 -7.64
N ASP A 240 11.26 -31.17 -6.79
CA ASP A 240 11.74 -30.65 -5.52
C ASP A 240 11.95 -31.78 -4.50
N LEU A 241 11.10 -32.81 -4.49
CA LEU A 241 11.32 -34.02 -3.68
C LEU A 241 12.59 -34.76 -4.08
N LEU A 242 12.82 -34.93 -5.38
CA LEU A 242 14.05 -35.57 -5.89
C LEU A 242 15.29 -34.76 -5.52
N PHE A 243 15.21 -33.44 -5.63
CA PHE A 243 16.30 -32.56 -5.23
C PHE A 243 16.56 -32.62 -3.71
N LYS A 244 15.50 -32.58 -2.89
CA LYS A 244 15.59 -32.76 -1.42
C LYS A 244 16.23 -34.10 -1.06
N ALA A 245 15.80 -35.19 -1.73
CA ALA A 245 16.35 -36.53 -1.51
C ALA A 245 17.83 -36.61 -1.89
N LYS A 246 18.24 -35.98 -3.00
CA LYS A 246 19.65 -35.92 -3.41
C LYS A 246 20.50 -35.20 -2.36
N ILE A 247 20.08 -34.02 -1.91
CA ILE A 247 20.79 -33.25 -0.87
C ILE A 247 20.90 -34.07 0.42
N GLN A 248 19.82 -34.72 0.85
CA GLN A 248 19.84 -35.54 2.06
C GLN A 248 20.77 -36.76 1.93
N ALA A 249 20.83 -37.39 0.76
CA ALA A 249 21.74 -38.50 0.49
C ALA A 249 23.20 -38.04 0.51
N GLU A 250 23.52 -36.89 -0.10
CA GLU A 250 24.86 -36.29 -0.09
C GLU A 250 25.29 -35.90 1.33
N GLN A 251 24.40 -35.31 2.12
CA GLN A 251 24.65 -35.00 3.54
C GLN A 251 24.94 -36.27 4.35
N LEU A 252 24.16 -37.34 4.15
CA LEU A 252 24.38 -38.61 4.82
C LEU A 252 25.71 -39.25 4.40
N ALA A 253 26.09 -39.15 3.12
CA ALA A 253 27.38 -39.63 2.64
C ALA A 253 28.54 -38.88 3.30
N LEU A 254 28.46 -37.55 3.39
CA LEU A 254 29.48 -36.71 4.05
C LEU A 254 29.67 -37.02 5.54
N GLU A 255 28.59 -37.39 6.24
CA GLU A 255 28.63 -37.70 7.66
C GLU A 255 29.09 -39.15 7.92
N SER A 256 28.68 -40.09 7.06
CA SER A 256 29.10 -41.49 7.15
C SER A 256 30.49 -41.77 6.58
N GLY A 257 31.08 -40.82 5.83
CA GLY A 257 32.37 -40.99 5.16
C GLY A 257 32.31 -41.90 3.93
N TYR A 258 31.11 -42.13 3.37
CA TYR A 258 30.93 -42.96 2.19
C TYR A 258 31.31 -42.18 0.92
N MET A 259 32.45 -42.53 0.32
CA MET A 259 32.99 -41.91 -0.89
C MET A 259 32.59 -42.71 -2.13
N ASP A 260 32.14 -41.99 -3.16
CA ASP A 260 31.81 -42.48 -4.49
C ASP A 260 32.31 -41.47 -5.54
N GLU A 261 32.53 -41.89 -6.78
CA GLU A 261 33.04 -41.03 -7.86
C GLU A 261 32.20 -39.75 -8.04
N SER A 262 30.90 -39.83 -7.74
CA SER A 262 29.94 -38.73 -7.85
C SER A 262 30.02 -37.67 -6.73
N ASN A 263 30.68 -37.97 -5.59
CA ASN A 263 30.67 -37.09 -4.41
C ASN A 263 32.07 -36.66 -3.91
N ILE A 264 33.15 -37.08 -4.58
CA ILE A 264 34.55 -36.74 -4.23
C ILE A 264 34.75 -35.22 -4.12
N GLU A 265 34.23 -34.46 -5.08
CA GLU A 265 34.33 -32.99 -5.08
C GLU A 265 33.71 -32.38 -3.82
N LEU A 266 32.59 -32.94 -3.36
CA LEU A 266 31.87 -32.49 -2.16
C LEU A 266 32.73 -32.67 -0.89
N PHE A 267 33.48 -33.77 -0.80
CA PHE A 267 34.40 -34.04 0.31
C PHE A 267 35.63 -33.13 0.28
N ILE A 268 36.20 -32.85 -0.90
CA ILE A 268 37.31 -31.89 -1.05
C ILE A 268 36.87 -30.50 -0.57
N LEU A 269 35.68 -30.06 -0.99
CA LEU A 269 35.10 -28.78 -0.57
C LEU A 269 34.87 -28.72 0.95
N LYS A 270 34.40 -29.82 1.56
CA LYS A 270 34.26 -29.93 3.02
C LYS A 270 35.61 -29.77 3.73
N ALA A 271 36.65 -30.46 3.26
CA ALA A 271 38.00 -30.39 3.83
C ALA A 271 38.59 -28.98 3.73
N ILE A 272 38.43 -28.29 2.59
CA ILE A 272 38.88 -26.90 2.42
C ILE A 272 38.14 -25.98 3.38
N ARG A 273 36.81 -26.12 3.51
CA ARG A 273 36.01 -25.35 4.47
C ARG A 273 36.43 -25.56 5.92
N GLU A 274 36.73 -26.80 6.31
CA GLU A 274 37.18 -27.11 7.66
C GLU A 274 38.59 -26.58 7.93
N ALA A 275 39.51 -26.71 6.97
CA ALA A 275 40.87 -26.18 7.07
C ALA A 275 40.88 -24.64 7.18
N THR A 276 40.10 -23.96 6.34
CA THR A 276 39.96 -22.49 6.39
C THR A 276 39.31 -22.01 7.69
N ALA A 277 38.27 -22.70 8.17
CA ALA A 277 37.63 -22.37 9.45
C ALA A 277 38.60 -22.56 10.63
N LEU A 278 39.37 -23.65 10.64
CA LEU A 278 40.41 -23.91 11.64
C LEU A 278 41.49 -22.82 11.61
N SER A 279 42.00 -22.48 10.42
CA SER A 279 43.00 -21.43 10.25
C SER A 279 42.52 -20.07 10.78
N GLY A 280 41.27 -19.68 10.48
CA GLY A 280 40.67 -18.45 10.99
C GLY A 280 40.48 -18.43 12.51
N THR A 281 40.22 -19.58 13.15
CA THR A 281 40.07 -19.68 14.61
C THR A 281 41.39 -19.76 15.39
N LEU A 282 42.41 -20.37 14.80
CA LEU A 282 43.73 -20.54 15.40
C LEU A 282 44.66 -19.33 15.14
N GLY A 283 44.19 -18.33 14.39
CA GLY A 283 45.00 -17.17 14.02
C GLY A 283 46.18 -17.56 13.14
N GLY A 284 45.94 -18.43 12.15
CA GLY A 284 46.96 -18.86 11.21
C GLY A 284 47.49 -17.68 10.41
N GLU A 285 48.71 -17.26 10.72
CA GLU A 285 49.56 -16.47 9.83
C GLU A 285 49.66 -17.21 8.49
N GLU A 286 49.43 -16.47 7.41
CA GLU A 286 49.71 -16.92 6.06
C GLU A 286 51.22 -17.13 5.90
N GLU A 287 51.66 -18.39 5.87
CA GLU A 287 52.85 -18.74 5.08
C GLU A 287 52.36 -19.30 3.74
N ALA A 288 52.07 -18.38 2.81
CA ALA A 288 52.25 -18.66 1.38
C ALA A 288 53.65 -18.15 1.02
N SER A 289 54.65 -19.01 1.15
CA SER A 289 56.01 -18.73 0.69
C SER A 289 56.05 -18.64 -0.83
N GLU A 290 56.29 -17.41 -1.29
CA GLU A 290 57.14 -17.01 -2.42
C GLU A 290 57.80 -18.15 -3.22
N GLU A 291 57.52 -18.18 -4.53
CA GLU A 291 58.52 -18.40 -5.59
C GLU A 291 57.88 -18.07 -6.96
N ALA A 292 58.09 -16.84 -7.44
CA ALA A 292 58.26 -16.49 -8.87
C ALA A 292 58.32 -14.95 -9.05
N GLU A 293 59.44 -14.34 -8.68
CA GLU A 293 59.90 -13.10 -9.31
C GLU A 293 61.25 -13.39 -9.99
N GLU A 294 61.25 -13.44 -11.33
CA GLU A 294 62.40 -13.03 -12.14
C GLU A 294 61.84 -12.40 -13.44
N GLU A 295 61.79 -11.07 -13.46
CA GLU A 295 61.95 -10.29 -14.70
C GLU A 295 63.42 -9.90 -14.84
N PRO A 296 63.89 -9.74 -16.09
CA PRO A 296 64.44 -8.43 -16.42
C PRO A 296 63.89 -7.83 -17.74
N GLU A 297 63.54 -6.54 -17.67
CA GLU A 297 63.55 -5.53 -18.75
C GLU A 297 64.92 -5.52 -19.48
N GLN A 298 65.14 -5.15 -20.75
CA GLN A 298 64.45 -4.26 -21.71
C GLN A 298 65.14 -4.44 -23.09
N GLU A 299 64.42 -4.33 -24.21
CA GLU A 299 64.93 -3.60 -25.39
C GLU A 299 63.74 -3.14 -26.26
N GLU A 300 63.52 -1.81 -26.29
CA GLU A 300 62.56 -1.13 -27.14
C GLU A 300 62.99 -1.16 -28.62
N LYS A 301 62.03 -1.37 -29.53
CA LYS A 301 61.89 -0.52 -30.71
C LYS A 301 60.45 -0.45 -31.21
N LYS A 302 59.96 0.79 -31.26
CA LYS A 302 58.67 1.27 -31.73
C LYS A 302 58.51 1.08 -33.24
N GLU A 303 57.32 0.69 -33.67
CA GLU A 303 56.68 1.21 -34.89
C GLU A 303 55.18 1.42 -34.62
N GLU A 304 54.70 2.59 -35.00
CA GLU A 304 53.40 3.18 -34.74
C GLU A 304 52.31 2.67 -35.70
N GLY A 305 51.04 2.69 -35.28
CA GLY A 305 49.90 2.54 -36.20
C GLY A 305 48.56 2.27 -35.52
N ASN A 306 47.93 3.33 -35.01
CA ASN A 306 46.64 3.38 -34.33
C ASN A 306 45.45 3.20 -35.29
N VAL A 307 44.47 2.31 -35.00
CA VAL A 307 43.06 2.42 -35.44
C VAL A 307 42.14 1.72 -34.43
N ASP A 308 41.64 2.48 -33.46
CA ASP A 308 40.31 2.30 -32.90
C ASP A 308 39.28 2.82 -33.92
N GLU A 309 38.41 1.94 -34.42
CA GLU A 309 37.07 2.22 -34.96
C GLU A 309 36.60 0.92 -35.64
N ASN A 310 35.96 0.00 -34.90
CA ASN A 310 35.00 -1.03 -35.40
C ASN A 310 34.60 -2.05 -34.30
N ILE A 311 34.04 -1.57 -33.18
CA ILE A 311 33.34 -2.46 -32.22
C ILE A 311 31.87 -2.05 -32.03
N SER A 312 31.44 -0.89 -32.55
CA SER A 312 30.04 -0.46 -32.50
C SER A 312 29.12 -1.14 -33.54
N GLU A 313 29.66 -1.86 -34.51
CA GLU A 313 28.85 -2.52 -35.55
C GLU A 313 28.49 -4.00 -35.26
N GLY A 314 29.00 -4.58 -34.17
CA GLY A 314 28.77 -5.99 -33.82
C GLY A 314 27.51 -6.29 -32.99
N LEU A 315 26.87 -5.26 -32.40
CA LEU A 315 25.69 -5.43 -31.54
C LEU A 315 24.36 -5.07 -32.22
N GLY A 316 24.39 -4.57 -33.46
CA GLY A 316 23.19 -4.21 -34.24
C GLY A 316 22.54 -5.38 -34.99
N SER A 317 23.16 -6.56 -35.03
CA SER A 317 22.69 -7.73 -35.79
C SER A 317 21.92 -8.76 -34.95
N LEU A 318 21.67 -8.50 -33.66
CA LEU A 318 20.94 -9.41 -32.76
C LEU A 318 19.52 -8.92 -32.36
N PHE A 319 19.06 -7.77 -32.83
CA PHE A 319 17.69 -7.26 -32.59
C PHE A 319 17.07 -6.60 -33.85
N GLY A 320 17.27 -7.25 -35.00
CA GLY A 320 16.45 -7.05 -36.20
C GLY A 320 15.46 -8.19 -36.35
#